data_AF-A0A846MK68-F1
#
_entry.id   AF-A0A846MK68-F1
#
_cell.length_a   1.000
_cell.length_b   1.000
_cell.length_c   1.000
_cell.angle_alpha   90.00
_cell.angle_beta   90.00
_cell.angle_gamma   90.00
#
_symmetry.space_group_name_H-M   'P 1'
#
loop_
_entity.id
_entity.type
_entity.pdbx_description
1 polymer ?
#
loop_
_entity_poly.entity_id
_entity_poly.type
_entity_poly.pdbx_seq_one_letter_code
_entity_poly.pdbx_strand_id
1 'polypeptide(L)'
;MAKLLLMSAGFYSERMKTAFIRLCDQNFDKMKTAIITTAAEQKSNNRFARKAKEDFQSMGIQPVDFIDVEAMVIDGEEKRKI
;
A
#
# COMPACT_ATOMS: atom_id res chain seq x y z
N MET A 1 19.80 0.78 5.61
CA MET A 1 19.80 0.38 4.19
C MET A 1 18.37 0.16 3.76
N ALA A 2 17.93 0.67 2.61
CA ALA A 2 16.58 0.43 2.12
C ALA A 2 16.46 -0.99 1.54
N LYS A 3 15.31 -1.63 1.74
CA LYS A 3 15.00 -2.94 1.15
C LYS A 3 13.94 -2.74 0.06
N LEU A 4 14.10 -3.43 -1.07
CA LEU A 4 13.21 -3.30 -2.23
C LEU A 4 12.70 -4.69 -2.64
N LEU A 5 11.39 -4.78 -2.90
CA LEU A 5 10.74 -5.96 -3.46
C LEU A 5 9.96 -5.53 -4.70
N LEU A 6 10.31 -6.11 -5.86
CA LEU A 6 9.62 -5.87 -7.12
C LEU A 6 8.75 -7.07 -7.46
N MET A 7 7.49 -6.83 -7.81
CA MET A 7 6.51 -7.87 -8.09
C MET A 7 5.64 -7.47 -9.29
N SER A 8 5.38 -8.41 -10.19
CA SER A 8 4.50 -8.21 -11.36
C SER A 8 3.01 -8.23 -10.99
N ALA A 9 2.67 -8.83 -9.85
CA ALA A 9 1.35 -8.84 -9.24
C ALA A 9 1.52 -8.66 -7.73
N GLY A 10 0.54 -8.07 -7.04
CA GLY A 10 0.56 -7.86 -5.58
C GLY A 10 0.60 -9.18 -4.75
N PHE A 11 0.07 -9.18 -3.54
CA PHE A 11 0.08 -10.35 -2.64
C PHE A 11 -0.89 -11.48 -3.03
N TYR A 12 -0.83 -11.93 -4.29
CA TYR A 12 -1.72 -12.94 -4.85
C TYR A 12 -1.39 -14.37 -4.40
N SER A 13 -0.15 -14.62 -3.97
CA SER A 13 0.29 -15.94 -3.48
C SER A 13 0.97 -15.85 -2.13
N GLU A 14 0.84 -16.92 -1.34
CA GLU A 14 1.52 -17.04 -0.04
C GLU A 14 3.04 -16.97 -0.15
N ARG A 15 3.60 -17.40 -1.30
CA ARG A 15 5.03 -17.25 -1.60
C ARG A 15 5.47 -15.79 -1.63
N MET A 16 4.68 -14.92 -2.27
CA MET A 16 4.98 -13.48 -2.34
C MET A 16 4.84 -12.80 -0.97
N LYS A 17 3.80 -13.15 -0.21
CA LYS A 17 3.62 -12.67 1.17
C LYS A 17 4.79 -13.07 2.06
N THR A 18 5.19 -14.33 2.01
CA THR A 18 6.34 -14.84 2.79
C THR A 18 7.65 -14.13 2.42
N ALA A 19 7.87 -13.84 1.14
CA ALA A 19 9.05 -13.10 0.69
C ALA A 19 9.08 -11.68 1.26
N PHE A 20 7.95 -10.98 1.25
CA PHE A 20 7.81 -9.65 1.87
C PHE A 20 8.03 -9.70 3.39
N ILE A 21 7.39 -10.64 4.09
CA ILE A 21 7.53 -10.80 5.55
C ILE A 21 8.98 -11.01 5.97
N ARG A 22 9.71 -11.86 5.23
CA ARG A 22 11.15 -12.09 5.46
C ARG A 22 11.97 -10.83 5.22
N LEU A 23 11.62 -10.05 4.19
CA LEU A 23 12.30 -8.79 3.92
C LEU A 23 12.07 -7.77 5.05
N CYS A 24 10.92 -7.78 5.69
CA CYS A 24 10.58 -6.89 6.79
C CYS A 24 11.16 -7.30 8.16
N ASP A 25 11.95 -8.36 8.23
CA ASP A 25 12.47 -8.95 9.48
C ASP A 25 11.37 -9.21 10.53
N GLN A 26 10.13 -9.48 10.07
CA GLN A 26 8.95 -9.78 10.89
C GLN A 26 8.56 -8.68 11.92
N ASN A 27 9.07 -7.45 11.79
CA ASN A 27 8.86 -6.41 12.79
C ASN A 27 7.74 -5.43 12.38
N PHE A 28 6.50 -5.93 12.34
CA PHE A 28 5.34 -5.20 11.77
C PHE A 28 4.76 -4.13 12.68
N ASP A 29 4.87 -4.30 13.99
CA ASP A 29 4.23 -3.46 15.01
C ASP A 29 4.69 -1.99 14.97
N LYS A 30 5.85 -1.74 14.36
CA LYS A 30 6.47 -0.41 14.27
C LYS A 30 6.35 0.19 12.86
N MET A 31 5.78 -0.53 11.91
CA MET A 31 5.71 -0.09 10.52
C MET A 31 4.52 0.84 10.30
N LYS A 32 4.83 2.06 9.84
CA LYS A 32 3.85 2.94 9.21
C LYS A 32 3.89 2.69 7.72
N THR A 33 2.76 2.30 7.14
CA THR A 33 2.69 1.90 5.73
C THR A 33 1.80 2.84 4.95
N ALA A 34 2.24 3.23 3.77
CA ALA A 34 1.46 3.97 2.80
C ALA A 34 1.37 3.19 1.48
N ILE A 35 0.17 3.13 0.91
CA ILE A 35 -0.08 2.59 -0.42
C ILE A 35 -0.25 3.77 -1.36
N ILE A 36 0.70 3.92 -2.30
CA ILE A 36 0.67 4.99 -3.29
C ILE A 36 -0.27 4.57 -4.43
N THR A 37 -1.41 5.23 -4.55
CA THR A 37 -2.47 4.87 -5.50
C THR A 37 -2.46 5.70 -6.79
N THR A 38 -1.42 6.50 -6.98
CA THR A 38 -1.33 7.46 -8.10
C THR A 38 -1.45 6.79 -9.47
N ALA A 39 -0.80 5.65 -9.66
CA ALA A 39 -0.85 4.89 -10.91
C ALA A 39 -2.13 4.04 -11.08
N ALA A 40 -2.99 3.96 -10.07
CA ALA A 40 -4.19 3.15 -10.12
C ALA A 40 -5.40 3.96 -10.59
N GLU A 41 -6.13 3.45 -11.57
CA GLU A 41 -7.47 3.95 -11.86
C GLU A 41 -8.34 3.89 -10.60
N GLN A 42 -9.19 4.90 -10.38
CA GLN A 42 -10.05 5.03 -9.19
C GLN A 42 -9.30 5.18 -7.85
N LYS A 43 -7.96 5.33 -7.87
CA LYS A 43 -7.12 5.68 -6.72
C LYS A 43 -7.35 4.74 -5.51
N SER A 44 -7.76 5.26 -4.36
CA SER A 44 -8.03 4.47 -3.14
C SER A 44 -9.21 3.50 -3.27
N ASN A 45 -10.14 3.74 -4.20
CA ASN A 45 -11.26 2.83 -4.47
C ASN A 45 -10.88 1.68 -5.42
N ASN A 46 -9.66 1.68 -5.97
CA ASN A 46 -9.19 0.59 -6.80
C ASN A 46 -9.23 -0.74 -6.03
N ARG A 47 -9.81 -1.79 -6.63
CA ARG A 47 -9.94 -3.11 -6.00
C ARG A 47 -8.59 -3.69 -5.53
N PHE A 48 -7.51 -3.44 -6.29
CA PHE A 48 -6.19 -3.96 -5.97
C PHE A 48 -5.52 -3.16 -4.86
N ALA A 49 -5.72 -1.84 -4.81
CA ALA A 49 -5.24 -1.00 -3.72
C ALA A 49 -5.93 -1.39 -2.39
N ARG A 50 -7.25 -1.57 -2.41
CA ARG A 50 -8.02 -2.05 -1.26
C ARG A 50 -7.58 -3.42 -0.79
N LYS A 51 -7.42 -4.37 -1.71
CA LYS A 51 -6.88 -5.69 -1.39
C LYS A 51 -5.50 -5.62 -0.76
N ALA A 52 -4.59 -4.78 -1.26
CA ALA A 52 -3.27 -4.62 -0.67
C ALA A 52 -3.34 -4.10 0.78
N LYS A 53 -4.26 -3.18 1.07
CA LYS A 53 -4.52 -2.71 2.44
C LYS A 53 -5.01 -3.83 3.35
N GLU A 54 -5.97 -4.62 2.89
CA GLU A 54 -6.48 -5.80 3.62
C GLU A 54 -5.37 -6.82 3.86
N ASP A 55 -4.53 -7.09 2.85
CA ASP A 55 -3.40 -8.02 2.96
C ASP A 55 -2.38 -7.52 4.02
N PHE A 56 -2.01 -6.24 4.03
CA PHE A 56 -1.14 -5.67 5.08
C PHE A 56 -1.77 -5.76 6.48
N GLN A 57 -3.05 -5.42 6.60
CA GLN A 57 -3.76 -5.50 7.88
C GLN A 57 -3.83 -6.95 8.39
N SER A 58 -4.03 -7.93 7.49
CA SER A 58 -4.01 -9.35 7.83
C SER A 58 -2.63 -9.86 8.29
N MET A 59 -1.55 -9.18 7.88
CA MET A 59 -0.18 -9.44 8.35
C MET A 59 0.13 -8.75 9.69
N GLY A 60 -0.83 -8.03 10.29
CA GLY A 60 -0.63 -7.27 11.53
C GLY A 60 0.04 -5.90 11.33
N ILE A 61 0.20 -5.46 10.07
CA ILE A 61 0.78 -4.14 9.77
C ILE A 61 -0.32 -3.09 9.89
N GLN A 62 -0.20 -2.23 10.89
CA GLN A 62 -1.05 -1.05 11.08
C GLN A 62 -0.24 0.09 11.74
N PRO A 63 -0.45 1.36 11.35
CA PRO A 63 -1.46 1.86 10.41
C PRO A 63 -1.09 1.69 8.92
N VAL A 64 -2.12 1.66 8.05
CA VAL A 64 -1.98 1.58 6.58
C VAL A 64 -2.87 2.62 5.90
N ASP A 65 -2.27 3.60 5.23
CA ASP A 65 -2.97 4.71 4.58
C ASP A 65 -2.85 4.68 3.06
N PHE A 66 -3.80 5.32 2.36
CA PHE A 66 -3.70 5.57 0.92
C PHE A 66 -3.15 6.97 0.68
N ILE A 67 -2.24 7.09 -0.29
CA ILE A 67 -1.70 8.36 -0.73
C ILE A 67 -1.82 8.45 -2.24
N ASP A 68 -2.46 9.50 -2.74
CA ASP A 68 -2.33 9.91 -4.13
C ASP A 68 -1.42 11.13 -4.20
N VAL A 69 -0.20 10.97 -4.70
CA VAL A 69 0.78 12.07 -4.76
C VAL A 69 0.42 13.14 -5.79
N GLU A 70 -0.53 12.85 -6.68
CA GLU A 70 -1.07 13.83 -7.64
C GLU A 70 -2.27 14.61 -7.09
N ALA A 71 -2.85 14.17 -5.96
CA ALA A 71 -3.98 14.87 -5.37
C ALA A 71 -3.49 16.22 -4.82
N MET A 72 -3.96 17.30 -5.44
CA MET A 72 -3.79 18.64 -4.88
C MET A 72 -4.75 18.77 -3.70
N VAL A 73 -4.20 18.98 -2.49
CA VAL A 73 -5.01 19.42 -1.34
C VAL A 73 -5.20 20.92 -1.50
N ILE A 74 -6.41 21.34 -1.88
CA ILE A 74 -6.82 22.74 -1.82
C ILE A 74 -7.86 22.82 -0.70
N ASP A 75 -7.52 23.49 0.39
CA ASP A 75 -8.42 23.79 1.52
C ASP A 75 -9.13 22.59 2.16
N GLY A 76 -8.44 21.46 2.31
CA GLY A 76 -8.96 20.29 3.03
C GLY A 76 -10.01 19.48 2.26
N GLU A 77 -10.30 19.82 1.00
CA GLU A 77 -11.11 19.00 0.11
C GLU A 77 -10.26 18.40 -1.02
N GLU A 78 -10.34 17.07 -1.16
CA GLU A 78 -9.71 16.32 -2.26
C GLU A 78 -10.50 16.61 -3.56
N LYS A 79 -10.01 17.53 -4.42
CA LYS A 79 -10.60 17.77 -5.75
C LYS A 79 -9.72 17.19 -6.86
N ARG A 80 -10.34 16.35 -7.69
CA ARG A 80 -9.71 15.67 -8.84
C ARG A 80 -9.49 16.67 -9.98
N LYS A 81 -8.30 16.65 -10.60
CA LYS A 81 -8.09 17.25 -11.93
C LYS A 81 -8.89 16.43 -12.95
N ILE A 82 -9.74 17.12 -13.71
CA ILE A 82 -10.48 16.59 -14.86
C ILE A 82 -9.54 16.53 -16.06
#